data_AF-A0A2K5DNL7-F1
#
_entry.id   AF-A0A2K5DNL7-F1
#
_cell.length_a   1.000
_cell.length_b   1.000
_cell.length_c   1.000
_cell.angle_alpha   90.00
_cell.angle_beta   90.00
_cell.angle_gamma   90.00
#
_symmetry.space_group_name_H-M   'P 1'
#
loop_
_entity.id
_entity.type
_entity.pdbx_description
1 polymer ?
#
loop_
_entity_poly.entity_id
_entity_poly.type
_entity_poly.pdbx_seq_one_letter_code
_entity_poly.pdbx_strand_id
1 'polypeptide(L)' 'MPLAKDLLHPSPEEEKRKHKKKRLVQSPNSYFMDVKCPGEETACCSGETLSYP' A
#
# COMPACT_ATOMS: atom_id res chain seq x y z
N MET A 1 -12.93 2.70 -28.25
CA MET A 1 -13.63 2.42 -26.98
C MET A 1 -12.87 1.28 -26.31
N PRO A 2 -12.23 1.45 -25.14
CA PRO A 2 -11.70 0.30 -24.45
C PRO A 2 -12.87 -0.62 -24.08
N LEU A 3 -12.69 -1.93 -24.26
CA LEU A 3 -13.62 -2.94 -23.78
C LEU A 3 -13.95 -2.67 -22.31
N ALA A 4 -15.18 -2.97 -21.89
CA ALA A 4 -15.68 -2.67 -20.55
C ALA A 4 -14.65 -3.07 -19.48
N LYS A 5 -14.21 -2.09 -18.68
CA LYS A 5 -13.27 -2.34 -17.59
C LYS A 5 -13.99 -3.18 -16.53
N ASP A 6 -13.39 -4.30 -16.15
CA ASP A 6 -13.90 -5.09 -15.04
C ASP A 6 -13.73 -4.29 -13.74
N LEU A 7 -14.85 -3.89 -13.15
CA LEU A 7 -14.88 -3.11 -11.91
C LEU A 7 -14.84 -3.98 -10.66
N LEU A 8 -15.19 -5.26 -10.78
CA LEU A 8 -15.34 -6.17 -9.66
C LEU A 8 -14.07 -7.00 -9.42
N HIS A 9 -13.33 -7.32 -10.49
CA HIS A 9 -12.10 -8.10 -10.40
C HIS A 9 -10.92 -7.40 -11.08
N PRO A 10 -10.51 -6.21 -10.58
CA PRO A 10 -9.32 -5.54 -11.10
C PRO A 10 -8.06 -6.37 -10.82
N SER A 11 -7.05 -6.22 -11.66
CA SER A 11 -5.76 -6.86 -11.41
C SER A 11 -5.08 -6.27 -10.15
N PRO A 12 -4.30 -7.05 -9.38
CA PRO A 12 -3.61 -6.56 -8.19
C PRO A 12 -2.67 -5.39 -8.46
N GLU A 13 -2.03 -5.38 -9.63
CA GLU A 13 -1.11 -4.30 -10.04
C GLU A 13 -1.85 -2.99 -10.29
N GLU A 14 -3.01 -3.03 -10.95
CA GLU A 14 -3.84 -1.85 -11.16
C GLU A 14 -4.38 -1.29 -9.85
N GLU A 15 -4.80 -2.14 -8.90
CA GLU A 15 -5.21 -1.71 -7.57
C GLU A 15 -4.06 -1.08 -6.77
N LYS A 16 -2.83 -1.63 -6.87
CA LYS A 16 -1.67 -1.10 -6.17
C LYS A 16 -1.26 0.29 -6.70
N ARG A 17 -1.41 0.52 -8.01
CA ARG A 17 -1.15 1.81 -8.68
C ARG A 17 -2.16 2.90 -8.33
N LYS A 18 -3.39 2.53 -7.94
CA LYS A 18 -4.39 3.51 -7.49
C LYS A 18 -4.00 4.11 -6.15
N HIS A 19 -4.35 5.38 -5.96
CA HIS A 19 -4.29 6.03 -4.64
C HIS A 19 -5.11 5.22 -3.62
N LYS A 20 -4.61 5.08 -2.39
CA LYS A 20 -5.21 4.24 -1.32
C LYS A 20 -6.72 4.40 -1.11
N LYS A 21 -7.25 5.62 -1.25
CA LYS A 21 -8.70 5.91 -1.12
C LYS A 21 -9.55 5.56 -2.35
N LYS A 22 -8.93 5.28 -3.50
CA LYS A 22 -9.59 4.99 -4.79
C LYS A 22 -9.53 3.50 -5.19
N ARG A 23 -8.98 2.65 -4.32
CA ARG A 23 -9.01 1.18 -4.46
C ARG A 23 -10.42 0.65 -4.28
N LEU A 24 -10.69 -0.53 -4.83
CA LEU A 24 -11.96 -1.25 -4.64
C LEU A 24 -12.26 -1.42 -3.15
N VAL A 25 -11.24 -1.76 -2.37
CA VAL A 25 -11.26 -1.74 -0.90
C VAL A 25 -10.11 -0.88 -0.42
N GLN A 26 -10.40 0.09 0.44
CA GLN A 26 -9.38 1.00 0.96
C GLN A 26 -8.43 0.25 1.91
N SER A 27 -7.14 0.41 1.67
CA SER A 27 -6.07 -0.13 2.50
C SER A 27 -4.93 0.89 2.63
N PRO A 28 -4.31 1.03 3.81
CA PRO A 28 -3.16 1.91 3.96
C PRO A 28 -1.97 1.41 3.12
N ASN A 29 -1.11 2.34 2.69
CA ASN A 29 0.19 1.99 2.10
C ASN A 29 1.28 1.83 3.17
N SER A 30 0.96 2.15 4.42
CA SER A 30 1.89 2.12 5.53
C SER A 30 1.87 0.77 6.24
N TYR A 31 3.01 0.41 6.81
CA TYR A 31 3.21 -0.80 7.59
C TYR A 31 4.05 -0.46 8.83
N PHE A 32 3.91 -1.27 9.87
CA PHE A 32 4.76 -1.14 11.05
C PHE A 32 6.08 -1.88 10.81
N MET A 33 7.19 -1.27 11.22
CA MET A 33 8.51 -1.87 11.26
C MET A 33 9.06 -1.82 12.67
N ASP A 34 9.46 -2.99 13.17
CA ASP A 34 10.25 -3.07 14.40
C ASP A 34 11.70 -2.74 14.06
N VAL A 35 12.09 -1.49 14.31
CA VAL A 35 13.48 -1.07 14.14
C VAL A 35 14.19 -1.28 15.47
N LYS A 36 15.26 -2.07 15.44
CA LYS A 36 16.12 -2.29 16.61
C LYS A 36 17.22 -1.23 16.60
N CYS A 37 17.15 -0.25 17.48
CA CYS A 37 18.27 0.67 17.72
C CYS A 37 19.29 -0.02 18.64
N PRO A 38 20.61 0.03 18.35
CA PRO A 38 21.61 -0.48 19.28
C PRO A 38 21.66 0.43 20.51
N GLY A 39 21.06 -0.02 21.63
CA GLY A 39 21.07 0.70 22.90
C GLY A 39 19.72 0.84 23.62
N GLU A 40 18.59 0.51 22.97
CA GLU A 40 17.25 0.60 23.58
C GLU A 40 16.36 -0.61 23.24
N GLU A 41 15.34 -0.81 24.07
CA GLU A 41 14.20 -1.70 23.80
C GLU A 41 13.46 -1.23 22.53
N THR A 42 13.19 -2.15 21.61
CA THR A 42 12.54 -1.95 20.29
C THR A 42 11.56 -0.77 20.19
N ALA A 43 11.77 0.12 19.22
CA ALA A 43 10.81 1.15 18.83
C ALA A 43 10.06 0.72 17.54
N CYS A 44 8.72 0.76 17.56
CA CYS A 44 7.90 0.53 16.37
C CYS A 44 7.77 1.81 15.55
N CYS A 45 8.28 1.83 14.32
CA CYS A 45 8.14 2.94 13.38
C CYS A 45 7.10 2.61 12.30
N SER A 46 6.29 3.58 11.86
CA SER A 46 5.43 3.43 10.69
C SER A 46 6.20 3.78 9.40
N GLY A 47 6.36 2.83 8.48
CA GLY A 47 6.92 3.05 7.14
C GLY A 47 5.82 3.23 6.09
N GLU A 48 6.05 4.01 5.05
CA GLU A 48 5.14 4.15 3.90
C GLU A 48 5.73 3.42 2.67
N THR A 49 4.91 2.61 1.98
CA THR A 49 5.30 2.07 0.68
C THR A 49 5.43 3.22 -0.31
N LEU A 50 6.65 3.60 -0.66
CA LEU A 50 6.93 4.53 -1.74
C LEU A 50 6.46 3.89 -3.05
N SER A 51 5.25 4.23 -3.50
CA SER A 51 4.82 3.98 -4.87
C SER A 51 5.55 4.98 -5.78
N TYR A 52 6.83 4.74 -6.05
CA TYR A 52 7.53 5.43 -7.13
C TYR A 52 7.09 4.82 -8.47
N PRO A 53 6.94 5.64 -9.53
CA PRO A 53 6.52 5.18 -10.86
C PRO A 53 7.46 4.14 -11.46
#